data_AF-A0A0Q9N1S7-F1
#
_entry.id   AF-A0A0Q9N1S7-F1
#
_cell.length_a   1.000
_cell.length_b   1.000
_cell.length_c   1.000
_cell.angle_alpha   90.00
_cell.angle_beta   90.00
_cell.angle_gamma   90.00
#
_symmetry.space_group_name_H-M   'P 1'
#
loop_
_entity.id
_entity.type
_entity.pdbx_description
1 polymer ?
#
loop_
_entity_poly.entity_id
_entity_poly.type
_entity_poly.pdbx_seq_one_letter_code
_entity_poly.pdbx_strand_id
1 'polypeptide(L)'
;MASATFDAQVIVSLPVSSEFGTDDERDSYRRLAEELERRVVERGAGEYDGDGAGEGSYDMYFAGQDNQRLAQILRASLKAKGIKARVEVVED
;
A
#
# COMPACT_ATOMS: atom_id res chain seq x y z
N MET A 1 16.02 3.29 18.65
CA MET A 1 15.54 2.65 17.41
C MET A 1 15.17 3.78 16.47
N ALA A 2 15.84 3.89 15.32
CA ALA A 2 15.51 4.93 14.35
C ALA A 2 14.11 4.63 13.82
N SER A 3 13.14 5.47 14.16
CA SER A 3 11.85 5.49 13.48
C SER A 3 12.17 5.88 12.05
N ALA A 4 12.03 4.97 11.09
CA ALA A 4 11.96 5.35 9.70
C ALA A 4 10.71 6.23 9.60
N THR A 5 10.89 7.54 9.57
CA THR A 5 9.82 8.45 9.23
C THR A 5 9.57 8.22 7.75
N PHE A 6 8.65 7.30 7.45
CA PHE A 6 8.12 7.17 6.10
C PHE A 6 7.33 8.45 5.85
N ASP A 7 7.67 9.22 4.81
CA ASP A 7 6.87 10.36 4.33
C ASP A 7 5.57 9.89 3.63
N ALA A 8 5.13 8.67 3.96
CA ALA A 8 3.99 8.01 3.40
C ALA A 8 2.71 8.73 3.80
N GLN A 9 1.96 9.13 2.79
CA GLN A 9 0.71 9.87 2.93
C GLN A 9 -0.50 8.96 2.86
N VAL A 10 -0.33 7.76 2.28
CA VAL A 10 -1.37 6.73 2.21
C VAL A 10 -0.76 5.35 2.46
N ILE A 11 -1.37 4.59 3.36
CA ILE A 11 -0.95 3.23 3.72
C ILE A 11 -2.04 2.25 3.27
N VAL A 12 -1.64 1.20 2.57
CA VAL A 12 -2.50 0.07 2.21
C VAL A 12 -2.06 -1.17 2.99
N SER A 13 -2.89 -1.62 3.93
CA SER A 13 -2.61 -2.79 4.78
C SER A 13 -3.40 -4.01 4.33
N LEU A 14 -2.69 -5.11 4.04
CA LEU A 14 -3.24 -6.40 3.66
C LEU A 14 -2.99 -7.42 4.79
N PRO A 15 -4.00 -8.18 5.23
CA PRO A 15 -3.78 -9.19 6.27
C PRO A 15 -2.94 -10.35 5.73
N VAL A 16 -1.97 -10.81 6.52
CA VAL A 16 -1.18 -12.02 6.24
C VAL A 16 -1.46 -13.13 7.25
N SER A 17 -1.15 -14.37 6.88
CA SER A 17 -1.42 -15.57 7.70
C SER A 17 -0.55 -15.72 8.95
N SER A 18 0.60 -15.04 9.01
CA SER A 18 1.56 -15.08 10.12
C SER A 18 2.09 -13.66 10.42
N GLU A 19 2.93 -13.48 11.44
CA GLU A 19 3.48 -12.16 11.81
C GLU A 19 4.09 -11.40 10.62
N PHE A 20 4.75 -12.11 9.70
CA PHE A 20 5.38 -11.54 8.51
C PHE A 20 4.77 -12.05 7.19
N GLY A 21 3.76 -12.92 7.26
CA GLY A 21 3.26 -13.70 6.13
C GLY A 21 4.23 -14.77 5.62
N THR A 22 3.75 -15.55 4.66
CA THR A 22 4.56 -16.53 3.91
C THR A 22 5.29 -15.88 2.73
N ASP A 23 6.29 -16.57 2.18
CA ASP A 23 6.98 -16.13 0.96
C ASP A 23 5.98 -15.95 -0.20
N ASP A 24 5.05 -16.88 -0.37
CA ASP A 24 4.03 -16.82 -1.42
C ASP A 24 3.06 -15.64 -1.25
N GLU A 25 2.65 -15.33 -0.01
CA GLU A 25 1.83 -14.15 0.29
C GLU A 25 2.60 -12.86 -0.03
N ARG A 26 3.85 -12.76 0.41
CA ARG A 26 4.70 -11.58 0.18
C ARG A 26 4.99 -11.38 -1.30
N ASP A 27 5.27 -12.44 -2.05
CA ASP A 27 5.46 -12.36 -3.50
C ASP A 27 4.18 -11.96 -4.23
N SER A 28 3.02 -12.46 -3.79
CA SER A 28 1.72 -12.07 -4.32
C SER A 28 1.43 -10.59 -4.04
N TYR A 29 1.77 -10.09 -2.86
CA TYR A 29 1.61 -8.68 -2.50
C TYR A 29 2.62 -7.77 -3.17
N ARG A 30 3.86 -8.20 -3.39
CA ARG A 30 4.83 -7.42 -4.19
C ARG A 30 4.34 -7.20 -5.62
N ARG A 31 3.78 -8.23 -6.26
CA ARG A 31 3.14 -8.09 -7.58
C ARG A 31 1.94 -7.14 -7.56
N LEU A 32 1.16 -7.17 -6.49
CA LEU A 32 0.06 -6.22 -6.30
C LEU A 32 0.60 -4.79 -6.13
N ALA A 33 1.68 -4.58 -5.38
CA ALA A 33 2.31 -3.29 -5.19
C ALA A 33 2.77 -2.69 -6.53
N GLU A 34 3.47 -3.46 -7.36
CA GLU A 34 3.87 -3.04 -8.71
C GLU A 34 2.68 -2.65 -9.60
N GLU A 35 1.56 -3.37 -9.49
CA GLU A 35 0.33 -3.03 -10.22
C GLU A 35 -0.33 -1.73 -9.72
N LEU A 36 -0.34 -1.52 -8.40
CA LEU A 36 -0.89 -0.32 -7.79
C LEU A 36 -0.01 0.89 -8.11
N GLU A 37 1.32 0.74 -8.02
CA GLU A 37 2.31 1.73 -8.43
C GLU A 37 2.05 2.20 -9.86
N ARG A 38 2.00 1.28 -10.83
CA ARG A 38 1.71 1.63 -12.23
C ARG A 38 0.44 2.46 -12.36
N ARG A 39 -0.64 2.08 -11.66
CA ARG A 39 -1.92 2.79 -11.72
C ARG A 39 -1.89 4.19 -11.10
N VAL A 40 -1.14 4.40 -10.02
CA VAL A 40 -1.04 5.73 -9.39
C VAL A 40 -0.13 6.64 -10.22
N VAL A 41 0.94 6.10 -10.80
CA VAL A 41 1.86 6.83 -11.69
C VAL A 41 1.18 7.21 -13.00
N GLU A 42 0.50 6.28 -13.68
CA GLU A 42 -0.24 6.54 -14.93
C GLU A 42 -1.32 7.63 -14.77
N ARG A 43 -1.87 7.78 -13.55
CA ARG A 43 -2.88 8.79 -13.23
C ARG A 43 -2.29 10.08 -12.67
N GLY A 44 -0.96 10.16 -12.51
CA GLY A 44 -0.26 11.30 -11.92
C GLY A 44 -0.75 11.61 -10.50
N ALA A 45 -1.06 10.58 -9.72
CA ALA A 45 -1.63 10.72 -8.38
C ALA A 45 -0.59 10.53 -7.27
N GLY A 46 0.54 9.89 -7.55
CA GLY A 46 1.58 9.61 -6.59
C GLY A 46 2.54 8.53 -7.07
N GLU A 47 3.38 8.09 -6.14
CA GLU A 47 4.37 7.04 -6.29
C GLU A 47 4.34 6.06 -5.12
N TYR A 48 4.98 4.92 -5.31
CA TYR A 48 5.14 3.89 -4.30
C TYR A 48 6.43 4.13 -3.53
N ASP A 49 6.32 4.18 -2.20
CA ASP A 49 7.42 4.56 -1.28
C ASP A 49 7.99 3.35 -0.51
N GLY A 50 7.44 2.16 -0.74
CA GLY A 50 7.96 0.89 -0.21
C GLY A 50 6.93 0.03 0.49
N ASP A 51 7.39 -1.06 1.09
CA ASP A 51 6.58 -1.98 1.89
C ASP A 51 7.25 -2.42 3.17
N GLY A 52 6.42 -2.88 4.10
CA GLY A 52 6.83 -3.60 5.30
C GLY A 52 5.89 -4.76 5.58
N ALA A 53 6.42 -5.85 6.12
CA ALA A 53 5.63 -6.93 6.69
C ALA A 53 5.88 -7.01 8.19
N GLY A 54 4.82 -7.15 8.97
CA GLY A 54 4.89 -7.20 10.43
C GLY A 54 3.49 -7.14 11.05
N GLU A 55 3.37 -7.51 12.32
CA GLU A 55 2.12 -7.41 13.09
C GLU A 55 0.90 -8.10 12.45
N GLY A 56 1.12 -9.06 11.54
CA GLY A 56 0.05 -9.74 10.81
C GLY A 56 -0.48 -8.96 9.60
N SER A 57 0.24 -7.93 9.13
CA SER A 57 -0.04 -7.22 7.89
C SER A 57 1.17 -7.11 6.95
N TYR A 58 0.86 -6.94 5.66
CA TYR A 58 1.76 -6.40 4.65
C TYR A 58 1.26 -4.99 4.31
N ASP A 59 2.08 -4.00 4.67
CA ASP A 59 1.78 -2.60 4.51
C ASP A 59 2.53 -2.04 3.31
N MET A 60 1.80 -1.37 2.42
CA MET A 60 2.32 -0.68 1.25
C MET A 60 2.18 0.82 1.45
N TYR A 61 3.28 1.54 1.28
CA TYR A 61 3.38 2.97 1.50
C TYR A 61 3.34 3.71 0.17
N PHE A 62 2.53 4.76 0.09
CA PHE A 62 2.41 5.61 -1.09
C PHE A 62 2.47 7.09 -0.70
N ALA A 63 3.07 7.89 -1.57
CA ALA A 63 3.17 9.34 -1.43
C ALA A 63 2.63 10.03 -2.70
N GLY A 64 1.98 11.18 -2.57
CA GLY A 64 1.48 11.93 -3.71
C GLY A 64 0.77 13.23 -3.32
N GLN A 65 0.85 14.26 -4.16
CA GLN A 65 0.38 15.61 -3.82
C GLN A 65 -1.08 15.73 -3.35
N ASP A 66 -1.93 14.76 -3.68
CA ASP A 66 -3.34 14.69 -3.25
C ASP A 66 -3.63 13.31 -2.63
N ASN A 67 -3.45 13.22 -1.30
CA ASN A 67 -3.60 11.99 -0.53
C ASN A 67 -5.01 11.39 -0.69
N GLN A 68 -6.04 12.25 -0.79
CA GLN A 68 -7.43 11.80 -0.93
C GLN A 68 -7.66 11.18 -2.31
N ARG A 69 -7.14 11.80 -3.37
CA ARG A 69 -7.21 11.24 -4.73
C ARG A 69 -6.40 9.96 -4.85
N LEU A 70 -5.21 9.91 -4.25
CA LEU A 70 -4.37 8.73 -4.19
C LEU A 70 -5.09 7.56 -3.50
N ALA A 71 -5.66 7.80 -2.30
CA ALA A 71 -6.43 6.80 -1.58
C ALA A 71 -7.67 6.32 -2.36
N GLN A 72 -8.37 7.21 -3.08
CA GLN A 72 -9.50 6.83 -3.93
C GLN A 72 -9.08 5.90 -5.08
N ILE A 73 -7.95 6.19 -5.74
CA ILE A 73 -7.41 5.34 -6.82
C ILE A 73 -7.04 3.96 -6.28
N LEU A 74 -6.37 3.90 -5.13
CA LEU A 74 -5.98 2.64 -4.48
C LEU A 74 -7.22 1.83 -4.09
N ARG A 75 -8.19 2.43 -3.39
CA ARG A 75 -9.46 1.79 -3.00
C ARG A 75 -10.22 1.24 -4.22
N ALA A 76 -10.35 2.03 -5.28
CA ALA A 76 -11.01 1.58 -6.51
C ALA A 76 -10.28 0.40 -7.16
N SER A 77 -8.95 0.44 -7.18
CA SER A 77 -8.09 -0.61 -7.74
C SER A 77 -8.20 -1.92 -6.97
N LEU A 78 -8.22 -1.86 -5.65
CA LEU A 78 -8.37 -3.01 -4.75
C LEU A 78 -9.79 -3.60 -4.84
N LYS A 79 -10.81 -2.74 -4.85
CA LYS A 79 -12.21 -3.14 -5.01
C LYS A 79 -12.45 -3.87 -6.34
N ALA A 80 -11.88 -3.35 -7.44
CA ALA A 80 -12.00 -3.98 -8.76
C ALA A 80 -11.37 -5.38 -8.82
N LYS A 81 -10.39 -5.66 -7.96
CA LYS A 81 -9.75 -6.97 -7.84
C LYS A 81 -10.39 -7.87 -6.77
N GLY A 82 -11.39 -7.39 -6.02
CA GLY A 82 -11.98 -8.12 -4.90
C GLY A 82 -11.04 -8.30 -3.71
N ILE A 83 -10.00 -7.48 -3.59
CA ILE A 83 -9.00 -7.58 -2.53
C ILE A 83 -9.48 -6.77 -1.33
N LYS A 84 -9.53 -7.43 -0.16
CA LYS A 84 -9.85 -6.78 1.11
C LYS A 84 -8.57 -6.22 1.73
N ALA A 85 -8.47 -4.90 1.76
CA ALA A 85 -7.37 -4.18 2.39
C ALA A 85 -7.90 -2.96 3.15
N ARG A 86 -7.15 -2.52 4.16
CA ARG A 86 -7.38 -1.22 4.81
C ARG A 86 -6.60 -0.17 4.03
N VAL A 87 -7.20 0.99 3.77
CA VAL A 87 -6.53 2.12 3.13
C VAL A 87 -6.69 3.34 4.02
N GLU A 88 -5.58 3.75 4.63
CA GLU A 88 -5.49 4.87 5.57
C GLU A 88 -4.78 6.05 4.91
N VAL A 89 -5.30 7.26 5.13
CA VAL A 89 -4.62 8.51 4.75
C VAL A 89 -3.94 9.00 6.02
N VAL A 90 -2.64 9.23 5.94
CA VAL A 90 -1.85 9.81 7.04
C VAL A 90 -1.95 11.32 6.89
N GLU A 91 -2.61 11.96 7.85
CA GLU A 91 -2.68 13.42 7.97
C GLU A 91 -1.58 13.85 8.96
N ASP A 92 -0.81 14.89 8.60
CA ASP A 92 0.23 15.50 9.45
C ASP A 92 -0.41 16.29 10.62
#